data_AF-A0A2N6L5W1-F1
#
_entry.id   AF-A0A2N6L5W1-F1
#
_cell.length_a   1.000
_cell.length_b   1.000
_cell.length_c   1.000
_cell.angle_alpha   90.00
_cell.angle_beta   90.00
_cell.angle_gamma   90.00
#
_symmetry.space_group_name_H-M   'P 1'
#
loop_
_entity.id
_entity.type
_entity.pdbx_description
1 polymer ?
#
loop_
_entity_poly.entity_id
_entity_poly.type
_entity_poly.pdbx_seq_one_letter_code
_entity_poly.pdbx_strand_id
1 'polypeptide(L)'
;MEYLERDFDDEIISKNNFQENSQSFATQEYKPDSFIQEKILDFLEIIGLAWWIEVVTKNPTCTYYFGPFISANKAQIEKNGYVEDLIEEGAIIFHIEIKRCRPQNLTLFAEE
;
A
#
# COMPACT_ATOMS: atom_id res chain seq x y z
N MET A 1 -18.49 -33.00 -20.83
CA MET A 1 -17.54 -32.12 -20.14
C MET A 1 -17.11 -31.10 -21.16
N GLU A 2 -17.84 -29.98 -21.26
CA GLU A 2 -17.44 -28.81 -22.07
C GLU A 2 -18.39 -27.64 -21.72
N TYR A 3 -17.76 -26.50 -21.37
CA TYR A 3 -18.18 -25.11 -21.10
C TYR A 3 -19.61 -24.72 -20.65
N LEU A 4 -19.68 -24.03 -19.49
CA LEU A 4 -20.75 -23.12 -19.10
C LEU A 4 -20.39 -21.70 -19.56
N GLU A 5 -21.06 -21.19 -20.58
CA GLU A 5 -21.16 -19.76 -20.87
C GLU A 5 -22.20 -19.14 -19.94
N ARG A 6 -21.81 -18.03 -19.30
CA ARG A 6 -22.66 -17.22 -18.42
C ARG A 6 -23.20 -16.06 -19.26
N ASP A 7 -24.46 -16.14 -19.64
CA ASP A 7 -25.20 -15.00 -20.16
C ASP A 7 -25.73 -14.20 -18.97
N PHE A 8 -25.20 -13.00 -18.78
CA PHE A 8 -25.80 -11.97 -17.94
C PHE A 8 -26.05 -10.78 -18.84
N ASP A 9 -27.29 -10.63 -19.31
CA ASP A 9 -27.84 -9.36 -19.73
C ASP A 9 -29.36 -9.40 -19.59
N ASP A 10 -29.94 -8.21 -19.41
CA ASP A 10 -31.37 -7.88 -19.46
C ASP A 10 -32.17 -7.84 -18.15
N GLU A 11 -31.70 -7.04 -17.20
CA GLU A 11 -32.63 -6.14 -16.48
C GLU A 11 -31.81 -5.03 -15.83
N ILE A 12 -31.73 -3.84 -16.43
CA ILE A 12 -32.05 -2.51 -15.86
C ILE A 12 -31.83 -1.49 -16.99
N ILE A 13 -32.73 -1.47 -17.97
CA ILE A 13 -33.00 -0.26 -18.76
C ILE A 13 -34.49 -0.02 -18.63
N SER A 14 -34.87 1.02 -17.88
CA SER A 14 -36.05 1.86 -18.12
C SER A 14 -36.47 2.63 -16.86
N LYS A 15 -36.27 3.96 -16.94
CA LYS A 15 -37.00 5.09 -16.31
C LYS A 15 -36.06 6.00 -15.52
N ASN A 16 -35.54 7.05 -16.18
CA ASN A 16 -36.14 8.41 -16.27
C ASN A 16 -35.86 9.21 -14.98
N ASN A 17 -35.29 10.40 -14.93
CA ASN A 17 -35.26 11.50 -15.91
C ASN A 17 -34.25 12.57 -15.45
N PHE A 18 -33.55 13.15 -16.43
CA PHE A 18 -33.31 14.59 -16.60
C PHE A 18 -32.62 15.38 -15.47
N GLN A 19 -31.29 15.54 -15.61
CA GLN A 19 -30.68 16.87 -15.57
C GLN A 19 -29.39 16.83 -16.39
N GLU A 20 -29.45 17.44 -17.58
CA GLU A 20 -28.25 17.86 -18.30
C GLU A 20 -27.46 18.80 -17.39
N ASN A 21 -26.25 18.40 -17.00
CA ASN A 21 -25.21 19.35 -16.64
C ASN A 21 -23.91 18.89 -17.30
N SER A 22 -23.58 19.63 -18.34
CA SER A 22 -22.35 19.60 -19.12
C SER A 22 -21.18 19.99 -18.22
N GLN A 23 -20.62 19.03 -17.49
CA GLN A 23 -19.28 19.13 -16.93
C GLN A 23 -18.51 17.89 -17.38
N SER A 24 -17.41 18.14 -18.09
CA SER A 24 -16.41 17.19 -18.55
C SER A 24 -16.22 16.01 -17.58
N PHE A 25 -16.46 14.80 -18.07
CA PHE A 25 -16.09 13.55 -17.40
C PHE A 25 -14.56 13.45 -17.33
N ALA A 26 -13.97 14.13 -16.34
CA ALA A 26 -12.68 13.72 -15.83
C ALA A 26 -12.90 12.34 -15.18
N THR A 27 -12.08 11.36 -15.55
CA THR A 27 -12.00 10.05 -14.90
C THR A 27 -11.70 10.27 -13.42
N GLN A 28 -12.73 10.31 -12.60
CA GLN A 28 -12.57 10.35 -11.16
C GLN A 28 -12.17 8.94 -10.73
N GLU A 29 -10.88 8.74 -10.44
CA GLU A 29 -10.38 7.50 -9.86
C GLU A 29 -11.17 7.22 -8.57
N TYR A 30 -12.06 6.23 -8.63
CA TYR A 30 -12.75 5.72 -7.46
C TYR A 30 -11.71 5.08 -6.54
N LYS A 31 -11.36 5.75 -5.44
CA LYS A 31 -10.47 5.25 -4.39
C LYS A 31 -11.36 4.58 -3.32
N PRO A 32 -11.51 3.25 -3.33
CA PRO A 32 -12.46 2.57 -2.45
C PRO A 32 -12.15 2.85 -0.97
N ASP A 33 -13.11 3.50 -0.31
CA ASP A 33 -13.21 3.86 1.11
C ASP A 33 -11.92 3.81 1.93
N SER A 34 -11.18 4.93 1.95
CA SER A 34 -9.98 5.13 2.79
C SER A 34 -10.19 4.73 4.25
N PHE A 35 -11.40 4.96 4.77
CA PHE A 35 -11.77 4.67 6.16
C PHE A 35 -11.71 3.17 6.53
N ILE A 36 -12.10 2.27 5.62
CA ILE A 36 -12.05 0.83 5.88
C ILE A 36 -10.60 0.35 5.81
N GLN A 37 -9.82 0.89 4.86
CA GLN A 37 -8.41 0.55 4.71
C GLN A 37 -7.59 0.95 5.93
N GLU A 38 -7.81 2.16 6.48
CA GLU A 38 -7.16 2.64 7.70
C GLU A 38 -7.45 1.72 8.89
N LYS A 39 -8.72 1.39 9.13
CA LYS A 39 -9.09 0.48 10.24
C LYS A 39 -8.52 -0.93 10.10
N ILE A 40 -8.47 -1.46 8.88
CA ILE A 40 -7.84 -2.75 8.61
C ILE A 40 -6.34 -2.67 8.92
N LEU A 41 -5.69 -1.58 8.52
CA LEU A 41 -4.27 -1.39 8.74
C LEU A 41 -3.92 -1.32 10.22
N ASP A 42 -4.66 -0.52 11.00
CA ASP A 42 -4.50 -0.43 12.45
C ASP A 42 -4.65 -1.80 13.11
N PHE A 43 -5.67 -2.57 12.72
CA PHE A 43 -5.88 -3.91 13.25
C PHE A 43 -4.73 -4.86 12.90
N LEU A 44 -4.29 -4.86 11.64
CA LEU A 44 -3.16 -5.68 11.17
C LEU A 44 -1.86 -5.32 11.88
N GLU A 45 -1.63 -4.05 12.16
CA GLU A 45 -0.46 -3.58 12.92
C GLU A 45 -0.49 -4.09 14.36
N ILE A 46 -1.64 -3.97 15.05
CA ILE A 46 -1.82 -4.42 16.42
C ILE A 46 -1.52 -5.93 16.56
N ILE A 47 -1.98 -6.75 15.59
CA ILE A 47 -1.77 -8.20 15.61
C ILE A 47 -0.46 -8.65 14.92
N GLY A 48 0.35 -7.71 14.41
CA GLY A 48 1.64 -7.98 13.76
C GLY A 48 1.57 -8.68 12.40
N LEU A 49 0.45 -8.52 11.68
CA LEU A 49 0.25 -9.06 10.33
C LEU A 49 0.39 -7.99 9.23
N ALA A 50 0.59 -6.73 9.59
CA ALA A 50 0.94 -5.68 8.65
C ALA A 50 2.30 -5.96 8.00
N TRP A 51 2.44 -5.55 6.74
CA TRP A 51 3.70 -5.63 6.01
C TRP A 51 4.54 -4.39 6.26
N TRP A 52 5.84 -4.57 6.40
CA TRP A 52 6.82 -3.53 6.61
C TRP A 52 8.02 -3.74 5.68
N ILE A 53 8.65 -2.64 5.30
CA ILE A 53 9.93 -2.63 4.59
C ILE A 53 10.99 -2.38 5.65
N GLU A 54 11.86 -3.37 5.88
CA GLU A 54 13.08 -3.21 6.66
C GLU A 54 14.21 -2.77 5.72
N VAL A 55 14.87 -1.67 6.04
CA VAL A 55 16.05 -1.18 5.32
C VAL A 55 17.21 -1.08 6.29
N VAL A 56 18.23 -1.92 6.11
CA VAL A 56 19.46 -1.88 6.89
C VAL A 56 20.49 -1.05 6.14
N THR A 57 21.07 -0.07 6.81
CA THR A 57 22.14 0.79 6.30
C THR A 57 23.46 0.48 6.99
N LYS A 58 24.57 0.78 6.31
CA LYS A 58 25.95 0.57 6.79
C LYS A 58 26.65 1.84 7.24
N ASN A 59 26.22 2.99 6.73
CA ASN A 59 26.76 4.28 7.10
C ASN A 59 25.64 5.32 7.00
N PRO A 60 25.05 5.78 8.12
CA PRO A 60 25.22 5.23 9.48
C PRO A 60 24.71 3.77 9.56
N THR A 61 25.14 3.01 10.59
CA THR A 61 24.62 1.65 10.80
C THR A 61 23.28 1.73 11.51
N CYS A 62 22.20 1.62 10.74
CA CYS A 62 20.84 1.77 11.21
C CYS A 62 19.94 0.71 10.56
N THR A 63 18.81 0.43 11.19
CA THR A 63 17.69 -0.31 10.58
C THR A 63 16.44 0.56 10.61
N TYR A 64 15.87 0.80 9.44
CA TYR A 64 14.64 1.57 9.24
C TYR A 64 13.47 0.65 8.92
N TYR A 65 12.30 0.92 9.48
CA TYR A 65 11.05 0.25 9.16
C TYR A 65 10.05 1.23 8.55
N PHE A 66 9.67 1.00 7.29
CA PHE A 66 8.65 1.79 6.58
C PHE A 66 7.36 0.99 6.43
N GLY A 67 6.22 1.63 6.69
CA GLY A 67 4.90 1.00 6.73
C GLY A 67 4.01 1.65 7.79
N PRO A 68 2.97 0.95 8.27
CA PRO A 68 2.54 -0.40 7.88
C PRO A 68 1.86 -0.44 6.49
N PHE A 69 1.87 -1.60 5.82
CA PHE A 69 1.15 -1.85 4.56
C PHE A 69 0.16 -3.00 4.68
N ILE A 70 -0.98 -2.87 4.01
CA ILE A 70 -2.00 -3.92 3.92
C ILE A 70 -1.48 -5.13 3.12
N SER A 71 -0.62 -4.91 2.12
CA SER A 71 -0.09 -5.97 1.26
C SER A 71 1.39 -5.79 0.96
N ALA A 72 2.08 -6.91 0.73
CA ALA A 72 3.47 -6.92 0.28
C ALA A 72 3.65 -6.21 -1.07
N ASN A 73 2.65 -6.26 -1.95
CA ASN A 73 2.71 -5.60 -3.25
C ASN A 73 2.70 -4.07 -3.09
N LYS A 74 1.88 -3.52 -2.19
CA LYS A 74 1.88 -2.08 -1.90
C LYS A 74 3.23 -1.65 -1.32
N ALA A 75 3.76 -2.43 -0.37
CA ALA A 75 5.11 -2.21 0.16
C ALA A 75 6.16 -2.22 -0.97
N GLN A 76 6.09 -3.17 -1.90
CA GLN A 76 7.03 -3.30 -3.01
C GLN A 76 6.97 -2.10 -3.98
N ILE A 77 5.79 -1.54 -4.22
CA ILE A 77 5.60 -0.36 -5.09
C ILE A 77 6.19 0.88 -4.43
N GLU A 78 5.92 1.10 -3.15
CA GLU A 78 6.38 2.30 -2.42
C GLU A 78 7.85 2.21 -1.97
N LYS A 79 8.41 0.98 -1.91
CA LYS A 79 9.78 0.70 -1.47
C LYS A 79 10.84 1.61 -2.09
N ASN A 80 10.77 1.83 -3.40
CA ASN A 80 11.81 2.56 -4.10
C ASN A 80 11.90 4.02 -3.64
N GLY A 81 10.78 4.68 -3.33
CA GLY A 81 10.79 6.05 -2.82
C GLY A 81 11.57 6.17 -1.51
N TYR A 82 11.28 5.30 -0.54
CA TYR A 82 12.01 5.30 0.74
C TYR A 82 13.51 5.01 0.59
N VAL A 83 13.87 4.11 -0.32
CA VAL A 83 15.26 3.75 -0.57
C VAL A 83 16.01 4.89 -1.26
N GLU A 84 15.36 5.56 -2.22
CA GLU A 84 15.90 6.74 -2.91
C GLU A 84 16.15 7.87 -1.92
N ASP A 85 15.18 8.19 -1.05
CA ASP A 85 15.33 9.21 -0.01
C ASP A 85 16.55 8.94 0.89
N LEU A 86 16.72 7.69 1.36
CA LEU A 86 17.87 7.30 2.19
C LEU A 86 19.20 7.44 1.44
N ILE A 87 19.24 7.11 0.15
CA ILE A 87 20.45 7.26 -0.68
C ILE A 87 20.78 8.75 -0.88
N GLU A 88 19.77 9.59 -1.10
CA GLU A 88 19.94 11.05 -1.24
C GLU A 88 20.46 11.70 0.05
N GLU A 89 20.04 11.18 1.21
CA GLU A 89 20.58 11.56 2.52
C GLU A 89 22.02 11.04 2.78
N GLY A 90 22.57 10.25 1.85
CA GLY A 90 23.94 9.73 1.92
C GLY A 90 24.06 8.38 2.64
N ALA A 91 22.96 7.70 2.92
CA ALA A 91 22.98 6.38 3.53
C ALA A 91 23.43 5.29 2.55
N ILE A 92 24.23 4.34 3.04
CA ILE A 92 24.63 3.17 2.25
C ILE A 92 23.71 2.01 2.58
N ILE A 93 22.86 1.62 1.62
CA ILE A 93 21.96 0.48 1.76
C ILE A 93 22.75 -0.83 1.80
N PHE A 94 22.52 -1.64 2.84
CA PHE A 94 23.11 -2.95 3.02
C PHE A 94 22.13 -4.08 2.75
N HIS A 95 20.89 -3.95 3.24
CA HIS A 95 19.87 -4.97 3.08
C HIS A 95 18.49 -4.33 3.00
N ILE A 96 17.60 -4.91 2.21
CA ILE A 96 16.19 -4.53 2.16
C ILE A 96 15.34 -5.80 2.20
N GLU A 97 14.37 -5.84 3.10
CA GLU A 97 13.44 -6.96 3.25
C GLU A 97 12.01 -6.45 3.38
N ILE A 98 11.06 -7.10 2.70
CA ILE A 98 9.63 -6.89 2.93
C ILE A 98 9.10 -8.07 3.73
N LYS A 99 8.62 -7.82 4.95
CA LYS A 99 8.15 -8.86 5.86
C LYS A 99 6.94 -8.42 6.66
N ARG A 100 6.24 -9.40 7.25
CA ARG A 100 5.25 -9.12 8.30
C ARG A 100 5.97 -9.04 9.63
N CYS A 101 5.80 -7.92 10.33
CA CYS A 101 6.35 -7.74 11.67
C CYS A 101 5.59 -6.63 12.42
N ARG A 102 5.96 -6.41 13.68
CA ARG A 102 5.46 -5.31 14.51
C ARG A 102 6.67 -4.58 15.11
N PRO A 103 7.30 -3.67 14.38
CA PRO A 103 8.47 -2.95 14.88
C PRO A 103 8.08 -2.15 16.12
N GLN A 104 8.92 -2.18 17.16
CA GLN A 104 8.71 -1.35 18.36
C GLN A 104 9.23 0.08 18.14
N ASN A 105 10.22 0.23 17.27
CA ASN A 105 10.81 1.51 16.87
C ASN A 105 10.97 1.50 15.34
N LEU A 106 10.69 2.64 14.71
CA LEU A 106 10.81 2.79 13.25
C LEU A 106 12.27 2.97 12.80
N THR A 107 13.13 3.43 13.71
CA THR A 107 14.56 3.57 13.47
C THR A 107 15.30 2.95 14.65
N LEU A 108 16.15 1.97 14.34
CA LEU A 108 17.06 1.34 15.29
C LEU A 108 18.48 1.74 14.91
N PHE A 109 19.18 2.41 15.81
CA PHE A 109 20.61 2.67 15.67
C PHE A 109 21.37 1.45 16.21
N ALA A 110 22.43 1.01 15.51
CA ALA A 110 23.36 0.11 16.15
C ALA A 110 24.01 0.86 17.32
N GLU A 111 23.88 0.32 18.53
CA GLU A 111 24.66 0.79 19.68
C GLU A 111 26.14 0.52 19.39
N GLU A 112 27.00 1.53 19.58
CA GLU A 112 28.47 1.45 19.43
C GLU A 112 29.11 0.43 20.38
#